data_AF-A0A967YHD7-F1
#
_entry.id   AF-A0A967YHD7-F1
#
_cell.length_a   1.000
_cell.length_b   1.000
_cell.length_c   1.000
_cell.angle_alpha   90.00
_cell.angle_beta   90.00
_cell.angle_gamma   90.00
#
_symmetry.space_group_name_H-M   'P 1'
#
loop_
_entity.id
_entity.type
_entity.pdbx_description
1 polymer ?
#
loop_
_entity_poly.entity_id
_entity_poly.type
_entity_poly.pdbx_seq_one_letter_code
_entity_poly.pdbx_strand_id
1 'polypeptide(L)'
;MPKPYLEWIDENRHTQRLEIVDKVFIGRSCKGVDPQKRILVEDAQVSRDHAVISRRAKTLKIKDMSKNGTWVNGIRLAAGASSNLVDGDTISLGSLTLHVFYPEDVTGVTDAAILTDGTRVTPTEIMVTNVVADVREFSTFSQAHASSDVYALMKEIFDTFSAIVYNFKGTIKDYAGDAVYAFWDHAVEPISKQAVLACQAAIQQTQTINEIRTKLSGKNLAAENLQMGWGITTGKVTMSHYGSRAADLALVGDCTNLAFRLSGLANKELSEKIVICSQTADLVRGDL
;
A
#
# COMPACT_ATOMS: atom_id res chain seq x y z
N MET A 1 -19.60 -7.35 27.23
CA MET A 1 -18.54 -6.51 26.63
C MET A 1 -18.69 -6.54 25.12
N PRO A 2 -18.63 -5.40 24.43
CA PRO A 2 -18.75 -5.37 22.98
C PRO A 2 -17.58 -6.13 22.34
N LYS A 3 -17.86 -6.98 21.35
CA LYS A 3 -16.85 -7.80 20.68
C LYS A 3 -16.25 -7.01 19.52
N PRO A 4 -14.95 -7.20 19.20
CA PRO A 4 -14.41 -6.69 17.95
C PRO A 4 -15.14 -7.32 16.77
N TYR A 5 -15.21 -6.58 15.68
CA TYR A 5 -15.90 -6.98 14.46
C TYR A 5 -15.17 -6.45 13.24
N LEU A 6 -15.48 -7.03 12.10
CA LEU A 6 -15.02 -6.61 10.78
C LEU A 6 -16.19 -5.97 10.05
N GLU A 7 -15.92 -4.90 9.31
CA GLU A 7 -16.85 -4.36 8.33
C GLU A 7 -16.23 -4.31 6.95
N TRP A 8 -17.05 -4.51 5.92
CA TRP A 8 -16.64 -4.38 4.53
C TRP A 8 -17.85 -4.08 3.65
N ILE A 9 -17.57 -3.67 2.41
CA ILE A 9 -18.60 -3.49 1.39
C ILE A 9 -18.58 -4.72 0.50
N ASP A 10 -19.72 -5.40 0.36
CA ASP A 10 -19.85 -6.53 -0.56
C ASP A 10 -19.97 -6.09 -2.03
N GLU A 11 -19.98 -7.05 -2.94
CA GLU A 11 -20.14 -6.83 -4.38
C GLU A 11 -21.44 -6.10 -4.77
N ASN A 12 -22.47 -6.20 -3.93
CA ASN A 12 -23.75 -5.52 -4.12
C ASN A 12 -23.76 -4.12 -3.47
N ARG A 13 -22.60 -3.63 -3.01
CA ARG A 13 -22.40 -2.36 -2.32
C ARG A 13 -23.14 -2.26 -0.98
N HIS A 14 -23.41 -3.39 -0.34
CA HIS A 14 -23.97 -3.39 1.01
C HIS A 14 -22.86 -3.49 2.05
N THR A 15 -23.00 -2.72 3.12
CA THR A 15 -22.14 -2.87 4.29
C THR A 15 -22.45 -4.18 4.99
N GLN A 16 -21.47 -5.05 5.06
CA GLN A 16 -21.49 -6.29 5.80
C GLN A 16 -20.70 -6.15 7.09
N ARG A 17 -21.11 -6.92 8.10
CA ARG A 17 -20.47 -6.91 9.41
C ARG A 17 -20.36 -8.34 9.96
N LEU A 18 -19.23 -8.66 10.58
CA LEU A 18 -19.01 -9.96 11.21
C LEU A 18 -18.27 -9.81 12.55
N GLU A 19 -18.85 -10.35 13.63
CA GLU A 19 -18.22 -10.34 14.95
C GLU A 19 -17.07 -11.36 15.07
N ILE A 20 -15.95 -10.94 15.64
CA ILE A 20 -14.79 -11.79 15.89
C ILE A 20 -14.90 -12.38 17.30
N VAL A 21 -15.48 -13.58 17.37
CA VAL A 21 -15.61 -14.34 18.63
C VAL A 21 -14.30 -15.05 18.97
N ASP A 22 -13.80 -15.89 18.06
CA ASP A 22 -12.59 -16.68 18.21
C ASP A 22 -11.73 -16.66 16.94
N LYS A 23 -12.24 -17.17 15.82
CA LYS A 23 -11.56 -17.19 14.54
C LYS A 23 -12.51 -16.80 13.43
N VAL A 24 -12.00 -16.05 12.48
CA VAL A 24 -12.66 -15.72 11.23
C VAL A 24 -11.76 -16.18 10.09
N PHE A 25 -12.29 -16.99 9.20
CA PHE A 25 -11.59 -17.54 8.04
C PHE A 25 -12.01 -16.80 6.78
N ILE A 26 -11.04 -16.33 6.01
CA ILE A 26 -11.30 -15.57 4.79
C ILE A 26 -10.75 -16.36 3.62
N GLY A 27 -11.54 -16.50 2.55
CA GLY A 27 -11.12 -17.24 1.37
C GLY A 27 -12.26 -17.45 0.36
N ARG A 28 -11.94 -18.08 -0.77
CA ARG A 28 -12.96 -18.41 -1.78
C ARG A 28 -13.94 -19.50 -1.36
N SER A 29 -13.59 -20.35 -0.38
CA SER A 29 -14.46 -21.47 0.01
C SER A 29 -14.50 -21.77 1.50
N CYS A 30 -13.37 -21.67 2.22
CA CYS A 30 -13.29 -22.00 3.65
C CYS A 30 -14.03 -23.30 4.00
N LYS A 31 -13.63 -24.42 3.36
CA LYS A 31 -14.39 -25.68 3.45
C LYS A 31 -14.40 -26.20 4.88
N GLY A 32 -15.59 -26.59 5.36
CA GLY A 32 -15.77 -27.11 6.72
C GLY A 32 -15.75 -26.04 7.82
N VAL A 33 -15.68 -24.75 7.47
CA VAL A 33 -15.81 -23.65 8.43
C VAL A 33 -17.28 -23.23 8.56
N ASP A 34 -17.69 -22.97 9.80
CA ASP A 34 -19.00 -22.41 10.14
C ASP A 34 -19.28 -21.13 9.32
N PRO A 35 -20.45 -21.00 8.66
CA PRO A 35 -20.86 -19.78 7.95
C PRO A 35 -20.73 -18.48 8.77
N GLN A 36 -20.94 -18.52 10.09
CA GLN A 36 -20.81 -17.34 10.95
C GLN A 36 -19.36 -16.97 11.27
N LYS A 37 -18.41 -17.83 10.89
CA LYS A 37 -16.98 -17.65 11.12
C LYS A 37 -16.18 -17.52 9.83
N ARG A 38 -16.85 -17.26 8.69
CA ARG A 38 -16.17 -17.14 7.41
C ARG A 38 -16.65 -15.96 6.58
N ILE A 39 -15.71 -15.38 5.85
CA ILE A 39 -15.97 -14.37 4.82
C ILE A 39 -15.56 -15.00 3.49
N LEU A 40 -16.54 -15.11 2.59
CA LEU A 40 -16.32 -15.65 1.24
C LEU A 40 -16.06 -14.50 0.27
N VAL A 41 -15.05 -14.65 -0.58
CA VAL A 41 -14.65 -13.64 -1.56
C VAL A 41 -14.68 -14.24 -2.95
N GLU A 42 -15.47 -13.68 -3.85
CA GLU A 42 -15.56 -14.12 -5.25
C GLU A 42 -14.46 -13.49 -6.12
N ASP A 43 -13.20 -13.77 -5.75
CA ASP A 43 -12.05 -13.27 -6.49
C ASP A 43 -11.03 -14.39 -6.73
N ALA A 44 -10.65 -14.57 -8.00
CA ALA A 44 -9.66 -15.55 -8.43
C ALA A 44 -8.27 -15.35 -7.78
N GLN A 45 -7.94 -14.11 -7.39
CA GLN A 45 -6.72 -13.78 -6.64
C GLN A 45 -6.78 -14.22 -5.19
N VAL A 46 -7.95 -14.56 -4.66
CA VAL A 46 -8.10 -15.04 -3.28
C VAL A 46 -7.93 -16.56 -3.23
N SER A 47 -7.13 -17.07 -2.30
CA SER A 47 -6.95 -18.51 -2.10
C SER A 47 -8.22 -19.14 -1.48
N ARG A 48 -8.38 -20.47 -1.62
CA ARG A 48 -9.54 -21.21 -1.07
C ARG A 48 -9.68 -21.02 0.44
N ASP A 49 -8.53 -21.04 1.12
CA ASP A 49 -8.32 -20.73 2.54
C ASP A 49 -7.18 -19.69 2.55
N HIS A 50 -7.54 -18.40 2.56
CA HIS A 50 -6.59 -17.31 2.27
C HIS A 50 -5.94 -16.78 3.54
N ALA A 51 -6.75 -16.35 4.51
CA ALA A 51 -6.26 -15.77 5.76
C ALA A 51 -7.14 -16.20 6.92
N VAL A 52 -6.55 -16.14 8.13
CA VAL A 52 -7.28 -16.40 9.36
C VAL A 52 -7.01 -15.28 10.35
N ILE A 53 -8.08 -14.63 10.80
CA ILE A 53 -8.05 -13.73 11.94
C ILE A 53 -8.37 -14.56 13.17
N SER A 54 -7.59 -14.40 14.22
CA SER A 54 -7.75 -15.10 15.49
C SER A 54 -7.73 -14.13 16.65
N ARG A 55 -8.63 -14.35 17.60
CA ARG A 55 -8.73 -13.63 18.86
C ARG A 55 -8.26 -14.51 20.00
N ARG A 56 -7.33 -13.98 20.81
CA ARG A 56 -6.95 -14.57 22.10
C ARG A 56 -6.99 -13.47 23.16
N ALA A 57 -7.87 -13.64 24.15
CA ALA A 57 -8.15 -12.61 25.16
C ALA A 57 -8.46 -11.25 24.50
N LYS A 58 -7.61 -10.23 24.74
CA LYS A 58 -7.74 -8.88 24.16
C LYS A 58 -6.91 -8.64 22.90
N THR A 59 -6.27 -9.68 22.36
CA THR A 59 -5.42 -9.56 21.17
C THR A 59 -6.10 -10.14 19.93
N LEU A 60 -6.02 -9.42 18.82
CA LEU A 60 -6.34 -9.90 17.49
C LEU A 60 -5.05 -10.13 16.71
N LYS A 61 -5.02 -11.21 15.94
CA LYS A 61 -3.93 -11.52 15.01
C LYS A 61 -4.49 -12.01 13.69
N ILE A 62 -3.93 -11.54 12.58
CA ILE A 62 -4.16 -12.13 11.27
C ILE A 62 -2.95 -12.94 10.83
N LYS A 63 -3.20 -14.08 10.19
CA LYS A 63 -2.19 -14.91 9.56
C LYS A 63 -2.52 -15.11 8.08
N ASP A 64 -1.54 -14.87 7.22
CA ASP A 64 -1.62 -15.19 5.80
C ASP A 64 -1.33 -16.68 5.56
N MET A 65 -2.20 -17.33 4.79
CA MET A 65 -2.07 -18.73 4.35
C MET A 65 -2.16 -18.84 2.82
N SER A 66 -2.13 -17.71 2.12
CA SER A 66 -2.41 -17.61 0.70
C SER A 66 -1.17 -17.70 -0.17
N LYS A 67 -1.41 -17.81 -1.48
CA LYS A 67 -0.36 -17.68 -2.50
C LYS A 67 -0.09 -16.22 -2.89
N ASN A 68 -1.12 -15.39 -2.86
CA ASN A 68 -1.10 -14.05 -3.45
C ASN A 68 -0.84 -12.95 -2.42
N GLY A 69 -0.89 -13.25 -1.12
CA GLY A 69 -0.60 -12.31 -0.06
C GLY A 69 -1.85 -11.81 0.64
N THR A 70 -1.69 -11.51 1.92
CA THR A 70 -2.60 -10.67 2.70
C THR A 70 -1.88 -9.38 3.06
N TRP A 71 -2.58 -8.25 3.01
CA TRP A 71 -2.04 -6.96 3.40
C TRP A 71 -2.73 -6.44 4.65
N VAL A 72 -1.97 -5.84 5.55
CA VAL A 72 -2.47 -5.09 6.69
C VAL A 72 -2.01 -3.66 6.51
N ASN A 73 -2.97 -2.74 6.39
CA ASN A 73 -2.78 -1.32 6.15
C ASN A 73 -1.82 -1.04 4.96
N GLY A 74 -1.99 -1.78 3.86
CA GLY A 74 -1.17 -1.65 2.65
C GLY A 74 0.17 -2.39 2.67
N ILE A 75 0.58 -2.97 3.80
CA ILE A 75 1.82 -3.76 3.93
C ILE A 75 1.51 -5.24 3.79
N ARG A 76 2.22 -5.94 2.89
CA ARG A 76 2.06 -7.38 2.71
C ARG A 76 2.64 -8.14 3.90
N LEU A 77 1.89 -9.11 4.41
CA LEU A 77 2.41 -10.08 5.37
C LEU A 77 3.41 -11.00 4.68
N ALA A 78 4.57 -11.22 5.31
CA ALA A 78 5.50 -12.24 4.85
C ALA A 78 4.83 -13.63 4.89
N ALA A 79 5.23 -14.52 3.97
CA ALA A 79 4.60 -15.84 3.85
C ALA A 79 4.61 -16.61 5.18
N GLY A 80 3.43 -16.97 5.67
CA GLY A 80 3.24 -17.69 6.94
C GLY A 80 3.38 -16.84 8.21
N ALA A 81 3.70 -15.54 8.09
CA ALA A 81 3.77 -14.61 9.20
C ALA A 81 2.38 -14.23 9.73
N SER A 82 2.37 -13.68 10.95
CA SER A 82 1.17 -13.12 11.57
C SER A 82 1.41 -11.69 12.02
N SER A 83 0.42 -10.82 11.83
CA SER A 83 0.41 -9.46 12.40
C SER A 83 -0.62 -9.34 13.50
N ASN A 84 -0.33 -8.55 14.53
CA ASN A 84 -1.37 -8.07 15.45
C ASN A 84 -2.29 -7.10 14.69
N LEU A 85 -3.56 -7.07 15.09
CA LEU A 85 -4.55 -6.10 14.61
C LEU A 85 -5.04 -5.25 15.77
N VAL A 86 -5.23 -3.97 15.51
CA VAL A 86 -5.82 -2.98 16.43
C VAL A 86 -7.05 -2.33 15.81
N ASP A 87 -7.78 -1.53 16.61
CA ASP A 87 -8.90 -0.73 16.12
C ASP A 87 -8.44 0.21 14.99
N GLY A 88 -9.24 0.29 13.92
CA GLY A 88 -8.98 1.13 12.76
C GLY A 88 -8.08 0.48 11.69
N ASP A 89 -7.50 -0.69 11.94
CA ASP A 89 -6.69 -1.38 10.93
C ASP A 89 -7.53 -1.78 9.71
N THR A 90 -6.91 -1.70 8.55
CA THR A 90 -7.47 -2.14 7.27
C THR A 90 -6.76 -3.40 6.79
N ILE A 91 -7.50 -4.39 6.31
CA ILE A 91 -6.95 -5.65 5.80
C ILE A 91 -7.39 -5.79 4.34
N SER A 92 -6.44 -6.01 3.43
CA SER A 92 -6.73 -6.15 2.00
C SER A 92 -6.25 -7.51 1.48
N LEU A 93 -7.08 -8.16 0.67
CA LEU A 93 -6.78 -9.41 -0.04
C LEU A 93 -7.63 -9.54 -1.29
N GLY A 94 -6.99 -9.68 -2.47
CA GLY A 94 -7.71 -9.56 -3.73
C GLY A 94 -8.44 -8.21 -3.83
N SER A 95 -9.71 -8.23 -4.22
CA SER A 95 -10.61 -7.08 -4.25
C SER A 95 -11.22 -6.72 -2.88
N LEU A 96 -11.10 -7.58 -1.87
CA LEU A 96 -11.70 -7.35 -0.56
C LEU A 96 -10.84 -6.40 0.27
N THR A 97 -11.50 -5.41 0.88
CA THR A 97 -10.95 -4.58 1.94
C THR A 97 -11.85 -4.68 3.18
N LEU A 98 -11.27 -5.06 4.32
CA LEU A 98 -11.93 -5.17 5.61
C LEU A 98 -11.43 -4.07 6.55
N HIS A 99 -12.32 -3.49 7.33
CA HIS A 99 -11.98 -2.57 8.42
C HIS A 99 -12.18 -3.27 9.77
N VAL A 100 -11.18 -3.18 10.64
CA VAL A 100 -11.18 -3.77 11.97
C VAL A 100 -11.72 -2.74 12.96
N PHE A 101 -12.79 -3.13 13.67
CA PHE A 101 -13.33 -2.35 14.78
C PHE A 101 -13.16 -3.11 16.08
N TYR A 102 -12.50 -2.49 17.05
CA TYR A 102 -12.32 -3.00 18.40
C TYR A 102 -12.88 -1.95 19.40
N PRO A 103 -14.14 -2.08 19.83
CA PRO A 103 -14.85 -1.06 20.62
C PRO A 103 -14.38 -0.88 22.08
N GLU A 104 -13.22 -1.45 22.47
CA GLU A 104 -12.53 -1.05 23.69
C GLU A 104 -11.35 -0.16 23.29
N ASP A 105 -11.32 1.06 23.82
CA ASP A 105 -10.09 1.84 23.93
C ASP A 105 -9.05 0.99 24.68
N VAL A 106 -8.14 0.35 23.95
CA VAL A 106 -6.83 0.08 24.51
C VAL A 106 -6.02 1.37 24.39
N THR A 107 -6.49 2.43 25.05
CA THR A 107 -5.62 3.46 25.63
C THR A 107 -4.87 2.82 26.79
N GLY A 108 -3.98 1.88 26.44
CA GLY A 108 -3.32 0.98 27.38
C GLY A 108 -2.02 0.40 26.86
N VAL A 109 -1.49 0.98 25.77
CA VAL A 109 -0.05 0.97 25.52
C VAL A 109 0.39 2.42 25.56
N THR A 110 0.38 3.01 26.76
CA THR A 110 1.32 4.08 27.06
C THR A 110 2.74 3.49 27.00
N ASP A 111 3.69 4.31 26.57
CA ASP A 111 5.10 4.02 26.24
C ASP A 111 5.98 3.34 27.34
N ALA A 112 5.41 2.62 28.30
CA ALA A 112 6.12 2.11 29.48
C ALA A 112 6.05 0.59 29.72
N ALA A 113 5.36 -0.22 28.89
CA ALA A 113 5.17 -1.66 29.18
C ALA A 113 5.58 -2.67 28.07
N ILE A 114 6.27 -2.26 27.00
CA ILE A 114 6.83 -3.22 25.99
C ILE A 114 8.22 -3.74 26.38
N LEU A 115 8.69 -3.50 27.60
CA LEU A 115 9.93 -4.07 28.13
C LEU A 115 9.66 -5.29 29.01
N THR A 116 9.01 -6.32 28.48
CA THR A 116 9.32 -7.70 28.85
C THR A 116 8.86 -8.67 27.76
N ASP A 117 9.88 -9.26 27.13
CA ASP A 117 9.86 -10.43 26.25
C ASP A 117 9.35 -10.26 24.80
N GLY A 118 10.25 -9.74 23.96
CA GLY A 118 10.60 -10.50 22.77
C GLY A 118 9.85 -10.23 21.46
N THR A 119 9.57 -8.97 21.10
CA THR A 119 9.72 -8.58 19.69
C THR A 119 10.21 -7.13 19.64
N ARG A 120 11.53 -6.97 19.77
CA ARG A 120 12.18 -5.78 19.24
C ARG A 120 11.75 -5.68 17.79
N VAL A 121 11.03 -4.63 17.42
CA VAL A 121 11.00 -4.21 16.02
C VAL A 121 12.45 -3.86 15.72
N THR A 122 13.17 -4.83 15.19
CA THR A 122 14.59 -4.69 14.94
C THR A 122 14.66 -3.95 13.62
N PRO A 123 15.23 -2.74 13.57
CA PRO A 123 15.48 -2.06 12.32
C PRO A 123 16.24 -3.03 11.42
N THR A 124 15.63 -3.40 10.30
CA THR A 124 16.20 -4.40 9.40
C THR A 124 16.69 -3.68 8.16
N GLU A 125 17.97 -3.86 7.85
CA GLU A 125 18.51 -3.38 6.58
C GLU A 125 18.04 -4.31 5.47
N ILE A 126 17.30 -3.76 4.50
CA ILE A 126 16.75 -4.50 3.38
C ILE A 126 17.09 -3.77 2.07
N MET A 127 17.17 -4.53 0.98
CA MET A 127 17.19 -3.95 -0.37
C MET A 127 15.77 -3.73 -0.84
N VAL A 128 15.49 -2.54 -1.34
CA VAL A 128 14.20 -2.17 -1.93
C VAL A 128 14.40 -1.46 -3.26
N THR A 129 13.35 -1.44 -4.07
CA THR A 129 13.19 -0.45 -5.14
C THR A 129 12.09 0.52 -4.77
N ASN A 130 12.39 1.82 -4.74
CA ASN A 130 11.45 2.90 -4.45
C ASN A 130 10.95 3.53 -5.77
N VAL A 131 9.70 3.97 -5.78
CA VAL A 131 9.13 4.87 -6.80
C VAL A 131 8.50 6.05 -6.09
N VAL A 132 8.91 7.25 -6.46
CA VAL A 132 8.23 8.50 -6.10
C VAL A 132 7.67 9.11 -7.37
N ALA A 133 6.37 9.34 -7.42
CA ALA A 133 5.70 10.07 -8.49
C ALA A 133 5.22 11.41 -7.94
N ASP A 134 5.59 12.52 -8.55
CA ASP A 134 5.36 13.87 -7.99
C ASP A 134 4.79 14.82 -9.04
N VAL A 135 3.88 15.72 -8.66
CA VAL A 135 3.23 16.64 -9.61
C VAL A 135 4.16 17.80 -9.91
N ARG A 136 4.35 18.10 -11.20
CA ARG A 136 5.18 19.21 -11.64
C ARG A 136 4.56 20.54 -11.23
N GLU A 137 5.34 21.35 -10.53
CA GLU A 137 4.97 22.72 -10.14
C GLU A 137 3.63 22.80 -9.40
N PHE A 138 3.36 21.84 -8.50
CA PHE A 138 2.07 21.70 -7.82
C PHE A 138 1.59 22.96 -7.11
N SER A 139 2.48 23.76 -6.54
CA SER A 139 2.09 25.03 -5.90
C SER A 139 1.47 26.01 -6.90
N THR A 140 2.08 26.18 -8.08
CA THR A 140 1.52 27.02 -9.16
C THR A 140 0.22 26.42 -9.69
N PHE A 141 0.20 25.10 -9.85
CA PHE A 141 -0.95 24.34 -10.30
C PHE A 141 -2.17 24.50 -9.39
N SER A 142 -1.99 24.27 -8.08
CA SER A 142 -3.08 24.33 -7.10
C SER A 142 -3.62 25.75 -6.87
N GLN A 143 -2.80 26.79 -7.12
CA GLN A 143 -3.23 28.19 -7.08
C GLN A 143 -4.04 28.59 -8.33
N ALA A 144 -3.80 27.96 -9.47
CA ALA A 144 -4.47 28.28 -10.74
C ALA A 144 -5.86 27.64 -10.88
N HIS A 145 -6.22 26.70 -9.99
CA HIS A 145 -7.43 25.90 -10.08
C HIS A 145 -8.24 25.92 -8.78
N ALA A 146 -9.55 25.64 -8.88
CA ALA A 146 -10.40 25.52 -7.71
C ALA A 146 -9.97 24.32 -6.85
N SER A 147 -9.95 24.48 -5.52
CA SER A 147 -9.53 23.41 -4.60
C SER A 147 -10.33 22.11 -4.76
N SER A 148 -11.62 22.21 -5.11
CA SER A 148 -12.47 21.05 -5.40
C SER A 148 -12.00 20.25 -6.62
N ASP A 149 -11.56 20.95 -7.66
CA ASP A 149 -11.09 20.36 -8.92
C ASP A 149 -9.73 19.70 -8.72
N VAL A 150 -8.84 20.37 -7.97
CA VAL A 150 -7.53 19.81 -7.57
C VAL A 150 -7.74 18.55 -6.75
N TYR A 151 -8.59 18.58 -5.73
CA TYR A 151 -8.88 17.41 -4.88
C TYR A 151 -9.46 16.24 -5.68
N ALA A 152 -10.46 16.49 -6.53
CA ALA A 152 -11.06 15.44 -7.35
C ALA A 152 -10.05 14.81 -8.32
N LEU A 153 -9.17 15.62 -8.90
CA LEU A 153 -8.10 15.14 -9.77
C LEU A 153 -7.08 14.30 -8.99
N MET A 154 -6.57 14.79 -7.86
CA MET A 154 -5.60 14.07 -7.03
C MET A 154 -6.16 12.74 -6.55
N LYS A 155 -7.44 12.71 -6.15
CA LYS A 155 -8.11 11.48 -5.75
C LYS A 155 -8.14 10.45 -6.89
N GLU A 156 -8.53 10.86 -8.10
CA GLU A 156 -8.55 9.97 -9.27
C GLU A 156 -7.15 9.42 -9.61
N ILE A 157 -6.12 10.26 -9.52
CA ILE A 157 -4.72 9.87 -9.74
C ILE A 157 -4.29 8.86 -8.69
N PHE A 158 -4.50 9.13 -7.40
CA PHE A 158 -4.07 8.28 -6.30
C PHE A 158 -4.75 6.92 -6.30
N ASP A 159 -6.06 6.87 -6.55
CA ASP A 159 -6.79 5.60 -6.66
C ASP A 159 -6.23 4.75 -7.81
N THR A 160 -5.99 5.38 -8.96
CA THR A 160 -5.48 4.70 -10.16
C THR A 160 -4.04 4.24 -10.00
N PHE A 161 -3.16 5.09 -9.44
CA PHE A 161 -1.76 4.76 -9.21
C PHE A 161 -1.60 3.66 -8.19
N SER A 162 -2.44 3.64 -7.16
CA SER A 162 -2.46 2.57 -6.16
C SER A 162 -2.79 1.23 -6.80
N ALA A 163 -3.84 1.17 -7.62
CA ALA A 163 -4.19 -0.05 -8.35
C ALA A 163 -3.03 -0.55 -9.22
N ILE A 164 -2.33 0.36 -9.92
CA ILE A 164 -1.15 0.01 -10.73
C ILE A 164 -0.03 -0.55 -9.83
N VAL A 165 0.33 0.14 -8.74
CA VAL A 165 1.37 -0.30 -7.81
C VAL A 165 1.07 -1.71 -7.28
N TYR A 166 -0.18 -1.96 -6.85
CA TYR A 166 -0.59 -3.28 -6.36
C TYR A 166 -0.54 -4.35 -7.45
N ASN A 167 -0.95 -4.04 -8.68
CA ASN A 167 -0.87 -4.98 -9.82
C ASN A 167 0.57 -5.38 -10.14
N PHE A 168 1.52 -4.47 -9.97
CA PHE A 168 2.96 -4.74 -10.08
C PHE A 168 3.60 -5.18 -8.76
N LYS A 169 2.81 -5.58 -7.76
CA LYS A 169 3.28 -6.14 -6.48
C LYS A 169 4.09 -5.18 -5.60
N GLY A 170 3.91 -3.88 -5.78
CA GLY A 170 4.46 -2.87 -4.90
C GLY A 170 3.53 -2.56 -3.72
N THR A 171 4.04 -1.78 -2.77
CA THR A 171 3.30 -1.26 -1.62
C THR A 171 3.34 0.27 -1.65
N ILE A 172 2.17 0.91 -1.52
CA ILE A 172 2.08 2.34 -1.26
C ILE A 172 2.55 2.61 0.17
N LYS A 173 3.58 3.44 0.32
CA LYS A 173 4.11 3.86 1.62
C LYS A 173 3.39 5.08 2.15
N ASP A 174 3.21 6.09 1.31
CA ASP A 174 2.61 7.35 1.73
C ASP A 174 2.12 8.18 0.54
N TYR A 175 1.16 9.07 0.81
CA TYR A 175 0.76 10.16 -0.06
C TYR A 175 1.32 11.45 0.55
N ALA A 176 2.54 11.82 0.15
CA ALA A 176 3.24 12.96 0.69
C ALA A 176 2.85 14.22 -0.08
N GLY A 177 1.72 14.83 0.32
CA GLY A 177 1.16 15.99 -0.38
C GLY A 177 0.62 15.59 -1.75
N ASP A 178 1.29 16.04 -2.80
CA ASP A 178 1.00 15.72 -4.20
C ASP A 178 1.81 14.54 -4.75
N ALA A 179 2.74 14.00 -3.94
CA ALA A 179 3.56 12.86 -4.31
C ALA A 179 2.94 11.52 -3.86
N VAL A 180 3.09 10.50 -4.69
CA VAL A 180 2.85 9.10 -4.35
C VAL A 180 4.19 8.41 -4.12
N TYR A 181 4.41 7.90 -2.91
CA TYR A 181 5.59 7.11 -2.58
C TYR A 181 5.23 5.63 -2.46
N ALA A 182 5.87 4.79 -3.26
CA ALA A 182 5.75 3.34 -3.25
C ALA A 182 7.11 2.65 -3.15
N PHE A 183 7.11 1.40 -2.70
CA PHE A 183 8.31 0.56 -2.69
C PHE A 183 7.99 -0.91 -3.01
N TRP A 184 9.03 -1.61 -3.46
CA TRP A 184 9.06 -3.05 -3.69
C TRP A 184 10.15 -3.65 -2.82
N ASP A 185 9.87 -4.76 -2.15
CA ASP A 185 10.81 -5.42 -1.26
C ASP A 185 10.94 -6.93 -1.55
N HIS A 186 11.91 -7.53 -0.86
CA HIS A 186 12.30 -8.93 -1.02
C HIS A 186 11.32 -9.91 -0.35
N ALA A 187 10.39 -9.45 0.48
CA ALA A 187 9.31 -10.30 0.98
C ALA A 187 8.33 -10.65 -0.16
N VAL A 188 8.37 -9.90 -1.27
CA VAL A 188 7.52 -10.10 -2.44
C VAL A 188 8.26 -10.71 -3.63
N GLU A 189 9.40 -10.15 -4.05
CA GLU A 189 10.14 -10.57 -5.23
C GLU A 189 11.67 -10.35 -5.07
N PRO A 190 12.55 -11.08 -5.77
CA PRO A 190 13.99 -10.81 -5.75
C PRO A 190 14.32 -9.43 -6.36
N ILE A 191 15.46 -8.86 -5.97
CA ILE A 191 15.81 -7.46 -6.27
C ILE A 191 15.79 -7.08 -7.76
N SER A 192 16.22 -7.98 -8.65
CA SER A 192 16.17 -7.76 -10.10
C SER A 192 14.73 -7.57 -10.58
N LYS A 193 13.82 -8.40 -10.08
CA LYS A 193 12.41 -8.35 -10.44
C LYS A 193 11.67 -7.21 -9.77
N GLN A 194 12.07 -6.79 -8.56
CA GLN A 194 11.57 -5.55 -7.95
C GLN A 194 11.84 -4.35 -8.85
N ALA A 195 13.07 -4.21 -9.37
CA ALA A 195 13.46 -3.11 -10.24
C ALA A 195 12.65 -3.07 -11.54
N VAL A 196 12.47 -4.23 -12.19
CA VAL A 196 11.66 -4.35 -13.40
C VAL A 196 10.20 -4.00 -13.14
N LEU A 197 9.59 -4.56 -12.09
CA LEU A 197 8.18 -4.31 -11.74
C LEU A 197 7.93 -2.84 -11.38
N ALA A 198 8.83 -2.22 -10.62
CA ALA A 198 8.76 -0.80 -10.28
C ALA A 198 8.82 0.10 -11.52
N CYS A 199 9.71 -0.21 -12.47
CA CYS A 199 9.81 0.52 -13.73
C CYS A 199 8.57 0.31 -14.61
N GLN A 200 8.04 -0.91 -14.70
CA GLN A 200 6.79 -1.19 -15.42
C GLN A 200 5.61 -0.44 -14.82
N ALA A 201 5.52 -0.39 -13.48
CA ALA A 201 4.50 0.40 -12.78
C ALA A 201 4.61 1.89 -13.14
N ALA A 202 5.81 2.48 -13.11
CA ALA A 202 6.02 3.88 -13.47
C ALA A 202 5.71 4.18 -14.95
N ILE A 203 6.05 3.26 -15.86
CA ILE A 203 5.70 3.36 -17.29
C ILE A 203 4.17 3.36 -17.45
N GLN A 204 3.46 2.43 -16.80
CA GLN A 204 2.01 2.37 -16.87
C GLN A 204 1.37 3.61 -16.23
N GLN A 205 1.85 4.08 -15.07
CA GLN A 205 1.38 5.33 -14.46
C GLN A 205 1.55 6.53 -15.41
N THR A 206 2.69 6.60 -16.11
CA THR A 206 2.97 7.66 -17.09
C THR A 206 1.99 7.63 -18.27
N GLN A 207 1.62 6.44 -18.74
CA GLN A 207 0.62 6.27 -19.79
C GLN A 207 -0.78 6.66 -19.30
N THR A 208 -1.17 6.18 -18.12
CA THR A 208 -2.49 6.41 -17.52
C THR A 208 -2.75 7.88 -17.19
N ILE A 209 -1.72 8.69 -16.92
CA ILE A 209 -1.91 10.14 -16.78
C ILE A 209 -2.56 10.74 -18.02
N ASN A 210 -2.16 10.33 -19.23
CA ASN A 210 -2.78 10.85 -20.46
C ASN A 210 -4.26 10.45 -20.55
N GLU A 211 -4.60 9.23 -20.12
CA GLU A 211 -5.99 8.75 -20.09
C GLU A 211 -6.83 9.56 -19.10
N ILE A 212 -6.29 9.87 -17.92
CA ILE A 212 -6.93 10.74 -16.93
C ILE A 212 -7.17 12.13 -17.53
N ARG A 213 -6.18 12.71 -18.22
CA ARG A 213 -6.35 14.01 -18.91
C ARG A 213 -7.47 13.96 -19.94
N THR A 214 -7.49 12.94 -20.80
CA THR A 214 -8.54 12.79 -21.82
C THR A 214 -9.92 12.58 -21.19
N LYS A 215 -10.03 11.74 -20.17
CA LYS A 215 -11.28 11.44 -19.45
C LYS A 215 -11.88 12.68 -18.80
N LEU A 216 -11.02 13.57 -18.28
CA LEU A 216 -11.39 14.77 -17.54
C LEU A 216 -11.39 16.05 -18.39
N SER A 217 -11.00 15.96 -19.67
CA SER A 217 -11.02 17.09 -20.61
C SER A 217 -12.39 17.75 -20.65
N GLY A 218 -12.43 19.07 -20.45
CA GLY A 218 -13.68 19.87 -20.39
C GLY A 218 -14.56 19.64 -19.16
N LYS A 219 -14.20 18.72 -18.25
CA LYS A 219 -14.90 18.47 -16.98
C LYS A 219 -14.12 18.96 -15.77
N ASN A 220 -12.80 18.92 -15.85
CA ASN A 220 -11.88 19.41 -14.83
C ASN A 220 -10.72 20.11 -15.53
N LEU A 221 -10.69 21.44 -15.44
CA LEU A 221 -9.67 22.27 -16.11
C LEU A 221 -8.25 22.01 -15.57
N ALA A 222 -8.13 21.52 -14.34
CA ALA A 222 -6.85 21.15 -13.74
C ALA A 222 -6.22 19.93 -14.43
N ALA A 223 -7.00 19.10 -15.14
CA ALA A 223 -6.45 17.94 -15.83
C ALA A 223 -5.66 18.31 -17.11
N GLU A 224 -5.93 19.45 -17.74
CA GLU A 224 -5.41 19.77 -19.08
C GLU A 224 -3.88 19.92 -19.12
N ASN A 225 -3.29 20.45 -18.04
CA ASN A 225 -1.85 20.69 -17.93
C ASN A 225 -1.14 19.82 -16.91
N LEU A 226 -1.82 18.80 -16.36
CA LEU A 226 -1.27 17.95 -15.30
C LEU A 226 0.01 17.25 -15.77
N GLN A 227 1.18 17.58 -15.24
CA GLN A 227 2.42 16.84 -15.52
C GLN A 227 2.95 16.22 -14.23
N MET A 228 3.62 15.07 -14.36
CA MET A 228 4.25 14.40 -13.23
C MET A 228 5.62 13.87 -13.64
N GLY A 229 6.47 13.68 -12.64
CA GLY A 229 7.82 13.16 -12.75
C GLY A 229 8.02 12.01 -11.78
N TRP A 230 8.77 11.01 -12.22
CA TRP A 230 9.02 9.77 -11.49
C TRP A 230 10.49 9.60 -11.18
N GLY A 231 10.79 9.37 -9.91
CA GLY A 231 12.12 8.99 -9.44
C GLY A 231 12.11 7.54 -8.98
N ILE A 232 12.98 6.71 -9.57
CA ILE A 232 13.10 5.29 -9.21
C ILE A 232 14.50 4.98 -8.71
N THR A 233 14.60 4.38 -7.53
CA THR A 233 15.89 4.03 -6.94
C THR A 233 15.88 2.62 -6.40
N THR A 234 16.95 1.88 -6.62
CA THR A 234 17.20 0.62 -5.94
C THR A 234 18.36 0.80 -4.96
N GLY A 235 18.17 0.40 -3.71
CA GLY A 235 19.19 0.58 -2.67
C GLY A 235 18.81 0.00 -1.32
N LYS A 236 19.74 0.11 -0.38
CA LYS A 236 19.55 -0.30 1.00
C LYS A 236 18.72 0.74 1.76
N VAL A 237 17.75 0.26 2.52
CA VAL A 237 16.98 1.03 3.48
C VAL A 237 16.95 0.31 4.81
N THR A 238 16.93 1.07 5.89
CA THR A 238 16.54 0.57 7.20
C THR A 238 15.02 0.63 7.28
N MET A 239 14.40 -0.54 7.40
CA MET A 239 12.98 -0.69 7.63
C MET A 239 12.74 -0.90 9.13
N SER A 240 11.97 -0.01 9.75
CA SER A 240 11.60 -0.05 11.16
C SER A 240 10.13 0.31 11.35
N HIS A 241 9.53 -0.10 12.45
CA HIS A 241 8.21 0.36 12.87
C HIS A 241 8.39 1.20 14.13
N TYR A 242 7.96 2.46 14.10
CA TYR A 242 7.95 3.33 15.28
C TYR A 242 6.70 3.11 16.17
N GLY A 243 5.75 2.32 15.71
CA GLY A 243 4.48 2.03 16.37
C GLY A 243 3.85 0.74 15.85
N SER A 244 2.56 0.55 16.11
CA SER A 244 1.83 -0.69 15.77
C SER A 244 1.00 -0.62 14.48
N ARG A 245 0.90 0.54 13.83
CA ARG A 245 0.13 0.76 12.58
C ARG A 245 1.06 0.79 11.37
N ALA A 246 0.57 0.53 10.15
CA ALA A 246 1.44 0.63 8.97
C ALA A 246 1.87 2.05 8.62
N ALA A 247 1.10 3.06 9.02
CA ALA A 247 1.53 4.45 8.94
C ALA A 247 2.83 4.67 9.73
N ASP A 248 3.07 3.85 10.76
CA ASP A 248 4.25 3.91 11.61
C ASP A 248 5.45 3.15 11.01
N LEU A 249 5.31 2.57 9.80
CA LEU A 249 6.44 2.04 9.03
C LEU A 249 7.36 3.19 8.64
N ALA A 250 8.64 3.02 8.90
CA ALA A 250 9.70 3.93 8.51
C ALA A 250 10.65 3.22 7.57
N LEU A 251 10.79 3.78 6.37
CA LEU A 251 11.82 3.43 5.40
C LEU A 251 12.82 4.57 5.38
N VAL A 252 13.98 4.35 6.00
CA VAL A 252 15.02 5.38 6.13
C VAL A 252 16.26 4.89 5.40
N GLY A 253 16.71 5.67 4.43
CA GLY A 253 17.94 5.39 3.70
C GLY A 253 18.19 6.43 2.62
N ASP A 254 19.44 6.59 2.22
CA ASP A 254 19.84 7.56 1.21
C ASP A 254 19.12 7.31 -0.13
N CYS A 255 18.79 6.06 -0.45
CA CYS A 255 18.05 5.75 -1.68
C CYS A 255 16.61 6.28 -1.66
N THR A 256 15.96 6.40 -0.50
CA THR A 256 14.63 7.01 -0.37
C THR A 256 14.72 8.51 -0.68
N ASN A 257 15.65 9.22 -0.06
CA ASN A 257 15.87 10.64 -0.33
C ASN A 257 16.27 10.89 -1.79
N LEU A 258 17.07 9.99 -2.37
CA LEU A 258 17.43 10.04 -3.78
C LEU A 258 16.20 9.91 -4.69
N ALA A 259 15.21 9.06 -4.35
CA ALA A 259 14.01 8.91 -5.17
C ALA A 259 13.23 10.23 -5.29
N PHE A 260 13.02 10.94 -4.18
CA PHE A 260 12.42 12.28 -4.18
C PHE A 260 13.25 13.31 -4.96
N ARG A 261 14.58 13.22 -4.90
CA ARG A 261 15.44 14.09 -5.71
C ARG A 261 15.30 13.80 -7.20
N LEU A 262 15.27 12.53 -7.60
CA LEU A 262 15.13 12.13 -9.00
C LEU A 262 13.76 12.52 -9.57
N SER A 263 12.66 12.40 -8.81
CA SER A 263 11.35 12.89 -9.25
C SER A 263 11.35 14.41 -9.41
N GLY A 264 12.01 15.14 -8.51
CA GLY A 264 12.22 16.58 -8.64
C GLY A 264 13.01 16.99 -9.89
N LEU A 265 14.06 16.24 -10.24
CA LEU A 265 14.84 16.45 -11.47
C LEU A 265 14.00 16.17 -12.73
N ALA A 266 13.22 15.08 -12.73
CA ALA A 266 12.28 14.75 -13.80
C ALA A 266 11.26 15.88 -14.03
N ASN A 267 10.85 16.55 -12.95
CA ASN A 267 9.89 17.66 -13.01
C ASN A 267 10.50 18.98 -13.47
N LYS A 268 11.78 19.28 -13.16
CA LYS A 268 12.34 20.63 -13.32
C LYS A 268 13.41 20.77 -14.38
N GLU A 269 14.24 19.75 -14.56
CA GLU A 269 15.53 19.89 -15.25
C GLU A 269 15.64 19.02 -16.50
N LEU A 270 14.82 17.97 -16.61
CA LEU A 270 14.93 16.95 -17.66
C LEU A 270 13.69 16.91 -18.57
N SER A 271 13.87 16.42 -19.79
CA SER A 271 12.77 16.12 -20.73
C SER A 271 12.08 14.80 -20.39
N GLU A 272 12.80 13.90 -19.73
CA GLU A 272 12.37 12.56 -19.39
C GLU A 272 11.49 12.59 -18.15
N LYS A 273 10.35 11.91 -18.24
CA LYS A 273 9.40 11.82 -17.11
C LYS A 273 9.85 10.82 -16.06
N ILE A 274 10.61 9.79 -16.44
CA ILE A 274 11.07 8.73 -15.54
C ILE A 274 12.58 8.82 -15.45
N VAL A 275 13.09 9.01 -14.23
CA VAL A 275 14.52 9.09 -13.94
C VAL A 275 14.86 8.00 -12.95
N ILE A 276 15.86 7.20 -13.28
CA ILE A 276 16.27 6.04 -12.48
C ILE A 276 17.73 6.18 -12.04
N CYS A 277 18.09 5.66 -10.86
CA CYS A 277 19.50 5.59 -10.47
C CYS A 277 20.26 4.51 -11.25
N SER A 278 21.60 4.59 -11.24
CA SER A 278 22.47 3.63 -11.94
C SER A 278 22.21 2.18 -11.51
N GLN A 279 22.01 1.94 -10.21
CA GLN A 279 21.72 0.60 -9.68
C GLN A 279 20.43 0.03 -10.28
N THR A 280 19.37 0.84 -10.38
CA THR A 280 18.12 0.42 -11.04
C THR A 280 18.37 0.14 -12.52
N ALA A 281 19.09 1.02 -13.21
CA ALA A 281 19.40 0.89 -14.64
C ALA A 281 20.17 -0.39 -14.96
N ASP A 282 21.14 -0.76 -14.12
CA ASP A 282 21.91 -1.99 -14.30
C ASP A 282 21.05 -3.24 -14.07
N LEU A 283 20.11 -3.19 -13.12
CA LEU A 283 19.21 -4.31 -12.80
C LEU A 283 18.13 -4.56 -13.85
N VAL A 284 17.74 -3.55 -14.63
CA VAL A 284 16.71 -3.68 -15.67
C VAL A 284 17.27 -3.79 -17.09
N ARG A 285 18.60 -3.75 -17.25
CA ARG A 285 19.24 -3.76 -18.56
C ARG A 285 18.93 -5.06 -19.30
N GLY A 286 18.17 -4.95 -20.39
CA GLY A 286 17.76 -6.09 -21.23
C GLY A 286 16.37 -6.65 -20.93
N ASP A 287 15.69 -6.14 -19.89
CA ASP A 287 14.33 -6.53 -19.51
C ASP A 287 13.27 -5.47 -19.86
N LEU A 288 13.69 -4.26 -20.22
CA LEU A 288 12.85 -3.10 -20.58
C LEU A 288 13.38 -2.35 -21.80
#